data_AF-A0A9E6Y1N7-F1
#
_entry.id   AF-A0A9E6Y1N7-F1
#
_cell.length_a   1.000
_cell.length_b   1.000
_cell.length_c   1.000
_cell.angle_alpha   90.00
_cell.angle_beta   90.00
_cell.angle_gamma   90.00
#
_symmetry.space_group_name_H-M   'P 1'
#
loop_
_entity.id
_entity.type
_entity.pdbx_description
1 polymer ?
#
loop_
_entity_poly.entity_id
_entity_poly.type
_entity_poly.pdbx_seq_one_letter_code
_entity_poly.pdbx_strand_id
1 'polypeptide(L)'
;MAILSAIVFGFAIAGLDPLLNLSTAMTGFGAVGLMALLATTSLAVAVFFWRRGERRLAYTLAPAAAAVALAVATVLALANYPSLTGSTSDVINNLPYLHIVTIVVGVAVALYAKRNRPQAYARMGSARIDE
;
A
#
# COMPACT_ATOMS: atom_id res chain seq x y z
N MET A 1 14.86 1.27 19.89
CA MET A 1 14.21 1.83 21.09
C MET A 1 14.00 3.35 21.00
N ALA A 2 15.02 4.16 20.71
CA ALA A 2 14.91 5.63 20.66
C ALA A 2 13.78 6.18 19.74
N ILE A 3 13.61 5.63 18.53
CA ILE A 3 12.58 6.08 17.58
C ILE A 3 11.16 5.84 18.14
N LEU A 4 10.92 4.66 18.71
CA LEU A 4 9.62 4.32 19.32
C LEU A 4 9.31 5.25 20.50
N SER A 5 10.30 5.46 21.38
CA SER A 5 10.16 6.36 22.52
C SER A 5 9.87 7.80 22.08
N ALA A 6 10.53 8.30 21.03
CA ALA A 6 10.29 9.63 20.49
C ALA A 6 8.88 9.80 19.92
N ILE A 7 8.35 8.78 19.22
CA ILE A 7 6.98 8.78 18.70
C ILE A 7 5.97 8.80 19.85
N VAL A 8 6.16 7.95 20.87
CA VAL A 8 5.28 7.90 22.05
C VAL A 8 5.31 9.23 22.80
N PHE A 9 6.50 9.84 22.98
CA PHE A 9 6.63 11.15 23.60
C PHE A 9 5.92 12.26 22.80
N GLY A 10 6.01 12.21 21.47
CA GLY A 10 5.30 13.14 20.60
C GLY A 10 3.78 13.06 20.75
N PHE A 11 3.23 11.85 20.83
CA PHE A 11 1.81 11.63 21.08
C PHE A 11 1.37 12.07 22.49
N ALA A 12 2.22 11.83 23.51
CA ALA A 12 1.96 12.25 24.88
C ALA A 12 1.95 13.79 25.04
N ILE A 13 2.86 14.50 24.36
CA ILE A 13 2.89 15.98 24.35
C ILE A 13 1.67 16.56 23.64
N ALA A 14 1.14 15.86 22.62
CA ALA A 14 -0.06 16.27 21.91
C ALA A 14 -1.37 16.06 22.71
N GLY A 15 -1.31 15.58 23.96
CA GLY A 15 -2.47 15.34 24.82
C GLY A 15 -3.36 14.18 24.35
N LEU A 16 -2.89 13.39 23.40
CA LEU A 16 -3.59 12.23 22.85
C LEU A 16 -3.20 11.01 23.67
N ASP A 17 -4.20 10.21 24.07
CA ASP A 17 -3.95 8.96 24.80
C ASP A 17 -3.07 8.04 23.93
N PRO A 18 -1.77 7.84 24.26
CA PRO A 18 -0.80 7.22 23.36
C PRO A 18 -1.13 5.75 23.11
N LEU A 19 -1.84 5.10 24.04
CA LEU A 19 -2.17 3.69 23.88
C LEU A 19 -3.33 3.52 22.90
N LEU A 20 -4.36 4.36 22.99
CA LEU A 20 -5.55 4.27 22.14
C LEU A 20 -5.28 4.85 20.75
N ASN A 21 -4.75 6.07 20.67
CA ASN A 21 -4.59 6.79 19.41
C ASN A 21 -3.45 6.22 18.55
N LEU A 22 -2.33 5.79 19.16
CA LEU A 22 -1.24 5.17 18.39
C LEU A 22 -1.67 3.81 17.85
N SER A 23 -2.37 3.02 18.67
CA SER A 23 -2.86 1.69 18.28
C SER A 23 -3.87 1.78 17.14
N THR A 24 -4.86 2.67 17.24
CA THR A 24 -5.87 2.85 16.18
C THR A 24 -5.25 3.46 14.91
N ALA A 25 -4.37 4.45 15.04
CA ALA A 25 -3.69 5.05 13.90
C ALA A 25 -2.77 4.07 13.16
N MET A 26 -1.98 3.27 13.89
CA MET A 26 -1.12 2.25 13.28
C MET A 26 -1.92 1.12 12.64
N THR A 27 -3.01 0.70 13.27
CA THR A 27 -3.90 -0.33 12.71
C THR A 27 -4.58 0.17 11.43
N GLY A 28 -5.13 1.38 11.43
CA GLY A 28 -5.72 2.00 10.25
C GLY A 28 -4.70 2.19 9.13
N PHE A 29 -3.51 2.68 9.46
CA PHE A 29 -2.41 2.87 8.51
C PHE A 29 -2.00 1.55 7.84
N GLY A 30 -1.79 0.51 8.65
CA GLY A 30 -1.42 -0.82 8.18
C GLY A 30 -2.51 -1.45 7.32
N ALA A 31 -3.78 -1.33 7.72
CA ALA A 31 -4.91 -1.83 6.95
C ALA A 31 -5.00 -1.20 5.56
N VAL A 32 -4.90 0.13 5.46
CA VAL A 32 -4.94 0.83 4.16
C VAL A 32 -3.72 0.47 3.32
N GLY A 33 -2.53 0.36 3.92
CA GLY A 33 -1.32 -0.02 3.21
C GLY A 33 -1.42 -1.44 2.63
N LEU A 34 -1.97 -2.37 3.40
CA LEU A 34 -2.21 -3.75 2.97
C LEU A 34 -3.28 -3.81 1.87
N MET A 35 -4.38 -3.05 1.98
CA MET A 35 -5.39 -2.96 0.92
C MET A 35 -4.80 -2.45 -0.39
N ALA A 36 -3.95 -1.41 -0.34
CA ALA A 36 -3.27 -0.88 -1.51
C ALA A 36 -2.30 -1.90 -2.14
N LEU A 37 -1.57 -2.66 -1.32
CA LEU A 37 -0.69 -3.74 -1.78
C LEU A 37 -1.50 -4.83 -2.49
N LEU A 38 -2.60 -5.27 -1.90
CA LEU A 38 -3.48 -6.28 -2.46
C LEU A 38 -4.10 -5.81 -3.78
N ALA A 39 -4.56 -4.56 -3.85
CA ALA A 39 -5.11 -3.95 -5.07
C ALA A 39 -4.08 -3.97 -6.21
N THR A 40 -2.85 -3.52 -5.91
CA THR A 40 -1.75 -3.45 -6.89
C THR A 40 -1.33 -4.84 -7.36
N THR A 41 -1.29 -5.81 -6.45
CA THR A 41 -0.97 -7.21 -6.76
C THR A 41 -2.02 -7.81 -7.69
N SER A 42 -3.30 -7.62 -7.37
CA SER A 42 -4.41 -8.11 -8.19
C SER A 42 -4.40 -7.50 -9.59
N LEU A 43 -4.12 -6.19 -9.69
CA LEU A 43 -3.96 -5.49 -10.96
C LEU A 43 -2.78 -6.04 -11.78
N ALA A 44 -1.64 -6.31 -11.13
CA ALA A 44 -0.46 -6.87 -11.80
C ALA A 44 -0.75 -8.24 -12.43
N VAL A 45 -1.49 -9.11 -11.73
CA VAL A 45 -1.92 -10.41 -12.25
C VAL A 45 -2.86 -10.24 -13.45
N ALA A 46 -3.85 -9.36 -13.36
CA ALA A 46 -4.76 -9.09 -14.48
C ALA A 46 -4.01 -8.60 -15.73
N VAL A 47 -3.06 -7.66 -15.56
CA VAL A 47 -2.22 -7.15 -16.65
C VAL A 47 -1.31 -8.24 -17.22
N PHE A 48 -0.77 -9.13 -16.39
CA PHE A 48 0.08 -10.24 -16.84
C PHE A 48 -0.67 -11.20 -17.78
N PHE A 49 -1.86 -11.66 -17.40
CA PHE A 49 -2.68 -12.53 -18.24
C PHE A 49 -3.18 -11.81 -19.50
N TRP A 50 -3.55 -10.53 -19.38
CA TRP A 50 -3.96 -9.74 -20.52
C TRP A 50 -2.85 -9.60 -21.57
N ARG A 51 -1.60 -9.39 -21.13
CA ARG A 51 -0.42 -9.33 -22.00
C ARG A 51 -0.07 -10.66 -22.67
N ARG A 52 -0.39 -11.80 -22.05
CA ARG A 52 -0.18 -13.14 -22.64
C ARG A 52 -1.26 -13.56 -23.65
N GLY A 53 -2.33 -12.77 -23.81
CA GLY A 53 -3.42 -13.08 -24.73
C GLY A 53 -4.37 -14.19 -24.26
N GLU A 54 -4.15 -14.73 -23.06
CA GLU A 54 -5.03 -15.74 -22.45
C GLU A 54 -6.28 -15.08 -21.84
N ARG A 55 -7.26 -14.76 -22.70
CA ARG A 55 -8.53 -14.11 -22.33
C ARG A 55 -9.55 -15.08 -21.72
N ARG A 56 -9.11 -16.01 -20.87
CA ARG A 56 -10.04 -16.86 -20.12
C ARG A 56 -10.66 -16.02 -19.00
N LEU A 57 -11.99 -16.04 -18.93
CA LEU A 57 -12.80 -15.31 -17.95
C LEU A 57 -12.30 -15.52 -16.50
N ALA A 58 -11.93 -16.74 -16.13
CA ALA A 58 -11.46 -17.05 -14.78
C ALA A 58 -10.12 -16.36 -14.42
N TYR A 59 -9.20 -16.21 -15.38
CA TYR A 59 -7.84 -15.69 -15.10
C TYR A 59 -7.70 -14.19 -15.38
N THR A 60 -8.61 -13.60 -16.16
CA THR A 60 -8.58 -12.16 -16.45
C THR A 60 -9.66 -11.40 -15.70
N LEU A 61 -10.91 -11.90 -15.69
CA LEU A 61 -12.05 -11.15 -15.14
C LEU A 61 -12.05 -11.16 -13.61
N ALA A 62 -11.73 -12.30 -12.98
CA ALA A 62 -11.70 -12.41 -11.53
C ALA A 62 -10.63 -11.51 -10.87
N PRO A 63 -9.35 -11.51 -11.31
CA PRO A 63 -8.36 -10.58 -10.77
C PRO A 63 -8.62 -9.12 -11.17
N ALA A 64 -9.20 -8.85 -12.36
CA ALA A 64 -9.59 -7.48 -12.70
C ALA A 64 -10.70 -6.94 -11.78
N ALA A 65 -11.72 -7.76 -11.50
CA ALA A 65 -12.80 -7.40 -10.57
C ALA A 65 -12.26 -7.20 -9.15
N ALA A 66 -11.36 -8.08 -8.68
CA ALA A 66 -10.69 -7.92 -7.40
C ALA A 66 -9.84 -6.64 -7.33
N ALA A 67 -9.09 -6.32 -8.39
CA ALA A 67 -8.32 -5.08 -8.47
C ALA A 67 -9.22 -3.83 -8.38
N VAL A 68 -10.34 -3.82 -9.09
CA VAL A 68 -11.31 -2.72 -9.03
C VAL A 68 -11.94 -2.62 -7.65
N ALA A 69 -12.42 -3.73 -7.08
CA ALA A 69 -13.05 -3.74 -5.76
C ALA A 69 -12.09 -3.27 -4.67
N LEU A 70 -10.82 -3.73 -4.70
CA LEU A 70 -9.79 -3.32 -3.75
C LEU A 70 -9.36 -1.86 -3.94
N ALA A 71 -9.29 -1.37 -5.19
CA ALA A 71 -9.02 0.04 -5.46
C ALA A 71 -10.14 0.94 -4.91
N VAL A 72 -11.40 0.57 -5.15
CA VAL A 72 -12.57 1.27 -4.60
C VAL A 72 -12.54 1.23 -3.08
N ALA A 73 -12.32 0.06 -2.47
CA ALA A 73 -12.21 -0.08 -1.01
C ALA A 73 -11.08 0.80 -0.43
N THR A 74 -9.93 0.88 -1.10
CA THR A 74 -8.80 1.73 -0.68
C THR A 74 -9.18 3.21 -0.74
N VAL A 75 -9.81 3.66 -1.83
CA VAL A 75 -10.27 5.06 -1.96
C VAL A 75 -11.33 5.39 -0.91
N LEU A 76 -12.27 4.49 -0.66
CA LEU A 76 -13.26 4.66 0.41
C LEU A 76 -12.62 4.70 1.79
N ALA A 77 -11.61 3.87 2.05
CA ALA A 77 -10.88 3.88 3.31
C ALA A 77 -10.08 5.18 3.51
N LEU A 78 -9.53 5.74 2.44
CA LEU A 78 -8.87 7.06 2.47
C LEU A 78 -9.88 8.19 2.69
N ALA A 79 -11.03 8.15 2.01
CA ALA A 79 -12.09 9.15 2.15
C ALA A 79 -12.76 9.14 3.52
N ASN A 80 -12.87 7.95 4.15
CA ASN A 80 -13.47 7.75 5.47
C ASN A 80 -12.41 7.48 6.55
N TYR A 81 -11.16 7.91 6.33
CA TYR A 81 -10.08 7.70 7.29
C TYR A 81 -10.35 8.31 8.69
N PRO A 82 -11.00 9.48 8.82
CA PRO A 82 -11.44 9.98 10.13
C PRO A 82 -12.43 9.05 10.84
N SER A 83 -13.37 8.45 10.09
CA SER A 83 -14.35 7.50 10.62
C SER A 83 -13.73 6.14 10.97
N LEU A 84 -12.68 5.73 10.25
CA LEU A 84 -11.94 4.49 10.48
C LEU A 84 -11.03 4.58 11.71
N THR A 85 -10.40 5.72 11.94
CA THR A 85 -9.47 5.93 13.06
C THR A 85 -10.18 6.38 14.33
N GLY A 86 -11.43 6.85 14.23
CA GLY A 86 -12.24 7.34 15.35
C GLY A 86 -11.61 8.56 16.04
N SER A 87 -10.72 9.26 15.35
CA SER A 87 -9.88 10.33 15.92
C SER A 87 -10.09 11.64 15.18
N THR A 88 -10.32 12.71 15.93
CA THR A 88 -10.46 14.09 15.43
C THR A 88 -9.11 14.79 15.26
N SER A 89 -7.99 14.08 15.43
CA SER A 89 -6.65 14.68 15.36
C SER A 89 -6.15 14.81 13.92
N ASP A 90 -5.81 16.04 13.52
CA ASP A 90 -5.22 16.36 12.20
C ASP A 90 -3.93 15.58 11.90
N VAL A 91 -3.17 15.21 12.94
CA VAL A 91 -1.95 14.40 12.81
C VAL A 91 -2.28 13.00 12.28
N ILE A 92 -3.33 12.37 12.80
CA ILE A 92 -3.77 11.03 12.38
C ILE A 92 -4.43 11.10 11.00
N ASN A 93 -5.16 12.18 10.71
CA ASN A 93 -5.81 12.34 9.42
C ASN A 93 -4.81 12.60 8.27
N ASN A 94 -3.60 13.08 8.58
CA ASN A 94 -2.53 13.26 7.60
C ASN A 94 -1.62 12.03 7.41
N LEU A 95 -1.68 11.02 8.28
CA LEU A 95 -0.91 9.77 8.12
C LEU A 95 -1.06 9.09 6.75
N PRO A 96 -2.25 9.07 6.10
CA PRO A 96 -2.41 8.42 4.80
C PRO A 96 -1.56 9.04 3.68
N TYR A 97 -1.16 10.31 3.79
CA TYR A 97 -0.26 10.94 2.81
C TYR A 97 1.10 10.24 2.73
N LEU A 98 1.52 9.57 3.81
CA LEU A 98 2.76 8.80 3.82
C LEU A 98 2.70 7.61 2.85
N HIS A 99 1.51 7.05 2.59
CA HIS A 99 1.33 6.02 1.56
C HIS A 99 1.59 6.58 0.17
N ILE A 100 1.14 7.81 -0.12
CA ILE A 100 1.41 8.48 -1.41
C ILE A 100 2.92 8.65 -1.60
N VAL A 101 3.63 9.12 -0.57
CA VAL A 101 5.10 9.25 -0.62
C VAL A 101 5.75 7.91 -0.90
N THR A 102 5.31 6.85 -0.23
CA THR A 102 5.86 5.49 -0.43
C THR A 102 5.63 4.97 -1.84
N ILE A 103 4.44 5.21 -2.42
CA ILE A 103 4.12 4.86 -3.80
C ILE A 103 5.03 5.63 -4.77
N VAL A 104 5.18 6.94 -4.58
CA VAL A 104 6.04 7.79 -5.42
C VAL A 104 7.49 7.33 -5.37
N VAL A 105 8.02 7.07 -4.18
CA VAL A 105 9.39 6.54 -3.99
C VAL A 105 9.54 5.17 -4.66
N GLY A 106 8.57 4.27 -4.47
CA GLY A 106 8.58 2.95 -5.10
C GLY A 106 8.61 3.02 -6.63
N VAL A 107 7.78 3.88 -7.23
CA VAL A 107 7.76 4.12 -8.68
C VAL A 107 9.07 4.72 -9.14
N ALA A 108 9.60 5.72 -8.45
CA ALA A 108 10.87 6.36 -8.79
C ALA A 108 12.04 5.36 -8.77
N VAL A 109 12.12 4.53 -7.73
CA VAL A 109 13.13 3.46 -7.60
C VAL A 109 12.97 2.43 -8.72
N ALA A 110 11.73 2.00 -9.03
CA ALA A 110 11.47 1.05 -10.10
C ALA A 110 11.89 1.60 -11.48
N LEU A 111 11.58 2.86 -11.77
CA LEU A 111 11.98 3.53 -13.01
C LEU A 111 13.49 3.74 -13.09
N TYR A 112 14.13 4.12 -12.00
CA TYR A 112 15.58 4.25 -11.92
C TYR A 112 16.29 2.91 -12.14
N ALA A 113 15.81 1.84 -11.49
CA ALA A 113 16.33 0.49 -11.69
C ALA A 113 16.18 0.01 -13.14
N LYS A 114 15.03 0.30 -13.77
CA LYS A 114 14.78 0.00 -15.18
C LYS A 114 15.77 0.71 -16.11
N ARG A 115 16.16 1.95 -15.79
CA ARG A 115 17.07 2.76 -16.62
C ARG A 115 18.55 2.45 -16.41
N ASN A 116 18.97 2.27 -15.16
CA ASN A 116 20.39 2.09 -14.82
C ASN A 116 20.84 0.63 -14.70
N ARG A 117 19.93 -0.32 -14.45
CA ARG A 117 20.24 -1.76 -14.33
C ARG A 117 19.18 -2.65 -14.99
N PRO A 118 18.99 -2.55 -16.32
CA PRO A 118 17.96 -3.32 -17.04
C PRO A 118 18.15 -4.84 -16.88
N GLN A 119 19.40 -5.33 -16.80
CA GLN A 119 19.67 -6.75 -16.58
C GLN A 119 19.22 -7.26 -15.20
N ALA A 120 19.37 -6.45 -14.15
CA ALA A 120 18.90 -6.80 -12.81
C ALA A 120 17.36 -6.73 -12.74
N TYR A 121 16.76 -5.72 -13.37
CA TYR A 121 15.31 -5.58 -13.46
C TYR A 121 14.65 -6.73 -14.24
N ALA A 122 15.26 -7.17 -15.34
CA ALA A 122 14.79 -8.32 -16.11
C ALA A 122 14.84 -9.63 -15.29
N ARG A 123 15.84 -9.78 -14.42
CA ARG A 123 15.98 -10.95 -13.54
C ARG A 123 14.96 -11.01 -12.40
N MET A 124 14.37 -9.88 -12.00
CA MET A 124 13.35 -9.86 -10.95
C MET A 124 12.07 -10.60 -11.35
N GLY A 125 11.78 -10.69 -12.66
CA GLY A 125 10.62 -11.41 -13.20
C GLY A 125 10.94 -12.79 -13.78
N SER A 126 12.21 -13.14 -13.97
CA SER A 126 12.60 -14.49 -14.33
C SER A 126 12.59 -15.34 -13.07
N ALA A 127 11.50 -16.05 -12.81
CA ALA A 127 11.53 -17.15 -11.85
C ALA A 127 12.71 -18.06 -12.25
N ARG A 128 13.74 -18.16 -11.41
CA ARG A 128 14.67 -19.28 -11.49
C ARG A 128 13.84 -20.50 -11.16
N ILE A 129 13.39 -21.19 -12.21
CA ILE A 129 12.97 -22.57 -12.09
C ILE A 129 14.28 -23.33 -12.07
N ASP A 130 14.93 -23.35 -10.91
CA ASP A 130 16.06 -24.25 -10.68
C ASP A 130 15.41 -25.64 -10.52
N GLU A 131 15.64 -26.52 -11.50
CA GLU A 131 15.31 -27.95 -11.50
C GLU A 131 16.13 -28.73 -10.45
#